data_AF-A0A2V6TEC8-F1
#
_entry.id   AF-A0A2V6TEC8-F1
#
_cell.length_a   1.000
_cell.length_b   1.000
_cell.length_c   1.000
_cell.angle_alpha   90.00
_cell.angle_beta   90.00
_cell.angle_gamma   90.00
#
_symmetry.space_group_name_H-M   'P 1'
#
loop_
_entity.id
_entity.type
_entity.pdbx_description
1 polymer ?
#
loop_
_entity_poly.entity_id
_entity_poly.type
_entity_poly.pdbx_seq_one_letter_code
_entity_poly.pdbx_strand_id
1 'polypeptide(L)'
;MAERFSLNFERERLFWVLEKLESAARHLEVDHAEANNAPILWRLEHALLEMQAVGPRDLPGELHEQFDPIRSAMRAGVSLVMTDWEAEGVCQAILKLRGEVERRIDQQRRAQ
;
A
#
# COMPACT_ATOMS: atom_id res chain seq x y z
N MET A 1 -4.13 21.05 -24.25
CA MET A 1 -2.73 20.70 -23.89
C MET A 1 -2.61 20.33 -22.42
N ALA A 2 -3.10 21.16 -21.48
CA ALA A 2 -3.00 20.93 -20.03
C ALA A 2 -3.62 19.62 -19.53
N GLU A 3 -4.79 19.22 -20.05
CA GLU A 3 -5.50 18.00 -19.61
C GLU A 3 -4.70 16.71 -19.85
N ARG A 4 -3.98 16.62 -20.98
CA ARG A 4 -3.18 15.43 -21.31
C ARG A 4 -1.92 15.31 -20.44
N PHE A 5 -1.34 16.43 -20.03
CA PHE A 5 -0.22 16.45 -19.08
C PHE A 5 -0.66 16.04 -17.67
N SER A 6 -1.81 16.52 -17.21
CA SER A 6 -2.39 16.13 -15.92
C SER A 6 -2.72 14.63 -15.88
N LEU A 7 -3.32 14.09 -16.94
CA LEU A 7 -3.66 12.65 -17.03
C LEU A 7 -2.42 11.75 -17.01
N ASN A 8 -1.35 12.12 -17.70
CA ASN A 8 -0.11 11.34 -17.69
C ASN A 8 0.58 11.39 -16.31
N PHE A 9 0.60 12.57 -15.68
CA PHE A 9 1.19 12.72 -14.35
C PHE A 9 0.42 11.94 -13.26
N GLU A 10 -0.92 11.96 -13.29
CA GLU A 10 -1.74 11.17 -12.36
C GLU A 10 -1.59 9.67 -12.59
N ARG A 11 -1.43 9.24 -13.85
CA ARG A 11 -1.16 7.85 -14.20
C ARG A 11 0.21 7.41 -13.68
N GLU A 12 1.26 8.18 -13.94
CA GLU A 12 2.61 7.91 -13.43
C GLU A 12 2.64 7.84 -11.90
N ARG A 13 1.91 8.74 -11.23
CA ARG A 13 1.77 8.74 -9.76
C ARG A 13 1.10 7.46 -9.25
N LEU A 14 -0.02 7.04 -9.85
CA LEU A 14 -0.70 5.80 -9.47
C LEU A 14 0.16 4.56 -9.71
N PHE A 15 0.92 4.50 -10.81
CA PHE A 15 1.87 3.41 -11.05
C PHE A 15 2.97 3.34 -9.99
N TRP A 16 3.52 4.49 -9.61
CA TRP A 16 4.51 4.54 -8.54
C TRP A 16 3.92 4.09 -7.20
N VAL A 17 2.68 4.48 -6.88
CA VAL A 17 2.00 3.99 -5.67
C VAL A 17 1.80 2.48 -5.73
N LEU A 18 1.42 1.94 -6.88
CA LEU A 18 1.30 0.48 -7.08
C LEU A 18 2.65 -0.22 -6.86
N GLU A 19 3.75 0.32 -7.38
CA GLU A 19 5.09 -0.24 -7.18
C GLU A 19 5.45 -0.33 -5.69
N LYS A 20 5.12 0.70 -4.89
CA LYS A 20 5.33 0.68 -3.43
C LYS A 20 4.45 -0.34 -2.72
N LEU A 21 3.19 -0.47 -3.15
CA LEU A 21 2.26 -1.46 -2.61
C LEU A 21 2.68 -2.90 -2.96
N GLU A 22 3.21 -3.14 -4.16
CA GLU A 22 3.76 -4.43 -4.55
C GLU A 22 5.00 -4.81 -3.75
N SER A 23 5.93 -3.86 -3.57
CA SER A 23 7.11 -4.06 -2.73
C SER A 23 6.71 -4.42 -1.29
N ALA A 24 5.79 -3.66 -0.71
CA ALA A 24 5.26 -3.92 0.63
C ALA A 24 4.58 -5.30 0.73
N ALA A 25 3.76 -5.66 -0.26
CA ALA A 25 3.04 -6.93 -0.26
C ALA A 25 3.96 -8.14 -0.30
N ARG A 26 5.13 -8.07 -0.96
CA ARG A 26 6.13 -9.16 -0.97
C ARG A 26 6.61 -9.53 0.43
N HIS A 27 6.68 -8.57 1.36
CA HIS A 27 7.02 -8.87 2.75
C HIS A 27 5.88 -9.56 3.50
N LEU A 28 4.63 -9.38 3.06
CA LEU A 28 3.44 -9.90 3.73
C LEU A 28 3.03 -11.28 3.19
N GLU A 29 3.12 -11.47 1.88
CA GLU A 29 2.73 -12.67 1.13
C GLU A 29 3.85 -13.73 1.09
N VAL A 30 4.47 -13.98 2.24
CA VAL A 30 5.44 -15.07 2.37
C VAL A 30 4.73 -16.42 2.34
N ASP A 31 5.35 -17.41 1.70
CA ASP A 31 4.84 -18.78 1.68
C ASP A 31 4.70 -19.33 3.11
N HIS A 32 3.79 -20.29 3.30
CA HIS A 32 3.53 -20.88 4.62
C HIS A 32 4.77 -21.44 5.32
N ALA A 33 5.79 -21.87 4.56
CA ALA A 33 7.08 -22.34 5.09
C ALA A 33 7.96 -21.18 5.61
N GLU A 34 7.87 -20.00 5.01
CA GLU A 34 8.63 -18.80 5.36
C GLU A 34 7.93 -17.95 6.44
N ALA A 35 6.61 -18.04 6.54
CA ALA A 35 5.82 -17.39 7.59
C ALA A 35 6.24 -17.79 9.01
N ASN A 36 6.76 -19.01 9.18
CA ASN A 36 7.29 -19.50 10.46
C ASN A 36 8.64 -18.85 10.84
N ASN A 37 9.37 -18.27 9.88
CA ASN A 37 10.69 -17.67 10.10
C ASN A 37 10.63 -16.15 10.37
N ALA A 38 9.54 -15.48 9.96
CA ALA A 38 9.39 -14.02 10.11
C ALA A 38 8.05 -13.65 10.79
N PRO A 39 8.07 -13.20 12.06
CA PRO A 39 6.87 -12.74 12.77
C PRO A 39 6.11 -11.66 11.99
N ILE A 40 4.78 -11.62 12.14
CA ILE A 40 3.92 -10.67 11.40
C ILE A 40 4.34 -9.22 11.63
N LEU A 41 4.74 -8.86 12.85
CA LEU A 41 5.21 -7.50 13.18
C LEU A 41 6.46 -7.12 12.40
N TRP A 42 7.41 -8.05 12.25
CA TRP A 42 8.62 -7.81 11.45
C TRP A 42 8.27 -7.62 9.97
N ARG A 43 7.40 -8.49 9.42
CA ARG A 43 6.95 -8.38 8.03
C ARG A 43 6.21 -7.07 7.77
N LEU A 44 5.35 -6.68 8.70
CA LEU A 44 4.60 -5.43 8.63
C LEU A 44 5.52 -4.20 8.72
N GLU A 45 6.52 -4.22 9.60
CA GLU A 45 7.51 -3.14 9.71
C GLU A 45 8.22 -2.89 8.38
N HIS A 46 8.70 -3.96 7.73
CA HIS A 46 9.34 -3.85 6.42
C HIS A 46 8.37 -3.38 5.34
N ALA A 47 7.14 -3.90 5.34
CA ALA A 47 6.10 -3.45 4.41
C ALA A 47 5.79 -1.94 4.56
N LEU A 48 5.74 -1.42 5.79
CA LEU A 48 5.49 -0.01 6.04
C LEU A 48 6.68 0.88 5.66
N LEU A 49 7.92 0.39 5.75
CA LEU A 49 9.11 1.11 5.27
C LEU A 49 9.08 1.32 3.75
N GLU A 50 8.59 0.35 2.99
CA GLU A 50 8.39 0.48 1.54
C GLU A 50 7.33 1.55 1.21
N MET A 51 6.32 1.70 2.07
CA MET A 51 5.22 2.64 1.90
C MET A 51 5.46 4.04 2.47
N GLN A 52 6.56 4.28 3.20
CA GLN A 52 6.80 5.53 3.94
C GLN A 52 6.76 6.80 3.08
N ALA A 53 7.09 6.68 1.80
CA ALA A 53 7.10 7.78 0.85
C ALA A 53 5.68 8.09 0.30
N VAL A 54 4.74 7.16 0.42
CA VAL A 54 3.38 7.31 -0.10
C VAL A 54 2.58 8.21 0.84
N GLY A 55 2.05 9.30 0.30
CA GLY A 55 1.15 10.21 1.00
C GLY A 55 -0.28 10.10 0.49
N PRO A 56 -1.27 10.66 1.23
CA PRO A 56 -2.66 10.73 0.77
C PRO A 56 -2.80 11.46 -0.57
N ARG A 57 -1.95 12.46 -0.84
CA ARG A 57 -1.96 13.22 -2.10
C ARG A 57 -1.58 12.39 -3.32
N ASP A 58 -0.94 11.24 -3.11
CA ASP A 58 -0.55 10.34 -4.19
C ASP A 58 -1.69 9.42 -4.62
N LEU A 59 -2.71 9.30 -3.76
CA LEU A 59 -3.90 8.50 -3.97
C LEU A 59 -5.11 9.35 -4.38
N PRO A 60 -6.01 8.80 -5.21
CA PRO A 60 -7.36 9.33 -5.41
C PRO A 60 -8.09 9.53 -4.08
N GLY A 61 -8.92 10.57 -3.99
CA GLY A 61 -9.60 10.96 -2.74
C GLY A 61 -10.40 9.82 -2.10
N GLU A 62 -11.04 9.01 -2.92
CA GLU A 62 -11.83 7.86 -2.46
C GLU A 62 -11.00 6.69 -1.89
N LEU A 63 -9.68 6.73 -2.03
CA LEU A 63 -8.76 5.75 -1.43
C LEU A 63 -8.14 6.23 -0.12
N HIS A 64 -8.40 7.47 0.30
CA HIS A 64 -7.82 8.03 1.52
C HIS A 64 -8.25 7.25 2.76
N GLU A 65 -9.53 6.89 2.86
CA GLU A 65 -10.06 6.08 3.97
C GLU A 65 -9.42 4.69 4.03
N GLN A 66 -9.13 4.09 2.88
CA GLN A 66 -8.46 2.78 2.81
C GLN A 66 -6.98 2.87 3.18
N PHE A 67 -6.37 4.03 2.98
CA PHE A 67 -4.98 4.29 3.32
C PHE A 67 -4.77 4.72 4.78
N ASP A 68 -5.81 5.21 5.46
CA ASP A 68 -5.70 5.74 6.82
C ASP A 68 -5.14 4.76 7.86
N PRO A 69 -5.53 3.47 7.90
CA PRO A 69 -4.93 2.51 8.82
C PRO A 69 -3.41 2.35 8.60
N ILE A 70 -2.98 2.34 7.34
CA ILE A 70 -1.57 2.22 6.94
C ILE A 70 -0.82 3.48 7.36
N ARG A 71 -1.38 4.65 7.07
CA ARG A 71 -0.83 5.95 7.47
C ARG A 71 -0.71 6.09 8.98
N SER A 72 -1.69 5.61 9.73
CA SER A 72 -1.66 5.60 11.19
C SER A 72 -0.53 4.69 11.70
N ALA A 73 -0.39 3.50 11.13
CA ALA A 73 0.68 2.56 11.48
C ALA A 73 2.09 3.12 11.17
N MET A 74 2.28 3.76 10.01
CA MET A 74 3.56 4.42 9.67
C MET A 74 3.91 5.55 10.65
N ARG A 75 2.92 6.33 11.09
CA ARG A 75 3.12 7.45 12.03
C ARG A 75 3.41 7.01 13.45
N ALA A 76 2.76 5.93 13.90
CA ALA A 76 3.01 5.37 15.21
C ALA A 76 4.39 4.71 15.32
N GLY A 77 5.03 4.43 14.17
CA GLY A 77 6.03 3.38 14.04
C GLY A 77 5.37 2.02 14.28
N VAL A 78 5.98 0.92 13.80
CA VAL A 78 5.64 -0.40 14.33
C VAL A 78 6.22 -0.49 15.74
N SER A 79 5.69 0.33 16.64
CA SER A 79 6.08 0.39 18.02
C SER A 79 5.73 -0.94 18.66
N LEU A 80 6.56 -1.36 19.62
CA LEU A 80 6.50 -2.57 20.46
C LEU A 80 5.13 -2.97 21.05
N VAL A 81 4.07 -2.19 20.81
CA VAL A 81 2.74 -2.29 21.41
C VAL A 81 1.64 -2.75 20.44
N MET A 82 1.92 -2.85 19.14
CA MET A 82 0.93 -3.37 18.18
C MET A 82 0.69 -4.86 18.42
N THR A 83 -0.56 -5.24 18.63
CA THR A 83 -0.96 -6.65 18.74
C THR A 83 -0.93 -7.34 17.38
N ASP A 84 -0.78 -8.67 17.36
CA ASP A 84 -0.82 -9.44 16.12
C ASP A 84 -2.12 -9.21 15.33
N TRP A 85 -3.25 -9.03 16.02
CA TRP A 85 -4.55 -8.72 15.39
C TRP A 85 -4.57 -7.35 14.69
N GLU A 86 -4.03 -6.32 15.34
CA GLU A 86 -3.89 -5.00 14.73
C GLU A 86 -2.94 -5.06 13.53
N ALA A 87 -1.84 -5.81 13.66
CA ALA A 87 -0.89 -6.02 12.58
C ALA A 87 -1.54 -6.73 11.39
N GLU A 88 -2.33 -7.78 11.61
CA GLU A 88 -3.14 -8.43 10.58
C GLU A 88 -4.09 -7.45 9.89
N GLY A 89 -4.76 -6.60 10.67
CA GLY A 89 -5.63 -5.55 10.14
C GLY A 89 -4.90 -4.59 9.18
N VAL A 90 -3.70 -4.15 9.55
CA VAL A 90 -2.88 -3.28 8.68
C VAL A 90 -2.35 -4.03 7.47
N CYS A 91 -1.90 -5.28 7.61
CA CYS A 91 -1.51 -6.14 6.49
C CYS A 91 -2.64 -6.27 5.46
N GLN A 92 -3.86 -6.55 5.91
CA GLN A 92 -5.04 -6.63 5.04
C GLN A 92 -5.35 -5.29 4.38
N ALA A 93 -5.18 -4.17 5.08
CA ALA A 93 -5.34 -2.84 4.49
C ALA A 93 -4.35 -2.59 3.34
N ILE A 94 -3.07 -2.97 3.50
CA ILE A 94 -2.04 -2.86 2.45
C ILE A 94 -2.43 -3.70 1.23
N LEU A 95 -2.77 -4.97 1.43
CA LEU A 95 -3.12 -5.88 0.33
C LEU A 95 -4.40 -5.45 -0.40
N LYS A 96 -5.40 -4.96 0.35
CA LYS A 96 -6.63 -4.44 -0.23
C LYS A 96 -6.37 -3.19 -1.06
N LEU A 97 -5.58 -2.24 -0.54
CA LEU A 97 -5.24 -1.02 -1.24
C LEU A 97 -4.45 -1.32 -2.52
N ARG A 98 -3.53 -2.29 -2.50
CA ARG A 98 -2.82 -2.79 -3.70
C ARG A 98 -3.80 -3.19 -4.80
N GLY A 99 -4.72 -4.12 -4.50
CA GLY A 99 -5.67 -4.61 -5.50
C GLY A 99 -6.65 -3.54 -6.00
N GLU A 100 -6.95 -2.54 -5.16
CA GLU A 100 -7.80 -1.42 -5.54
C GLU A 100 -7.11 -0.42 -6.48
N VAL A 101 -5.82 -0.14 -6.24
CA VAL A 101 -4.98 0.69 -7.11
C VAL A 101 -4.73 0.00 -8.45
N GLU A 102 -4.40 -1.29 -8.43
CA GLU A 102 -4.22 -2.11 -9.64
C GLU A 102 -5.48 -2.10 -10.52
N ARG A 103 -6.66 -2.31 -9.93
CA ARG A 103 -7.94 -2.28 -10.65
C ARG A 103 -8.20 -0.93 -11.32
N ARG A 104 -7.87 0.19 -10.65
CA ARG A 104 -8.02 1.53 -11.24
C ARG A 104 -7.10 1.74 -12.42
N ILE A 105 -5.84 1.32 -12.30
CA ILE A 105 -4.88 1.40 -13.41
C ILE A 105 -5.40 0.61 -14.61
N ASP A 106 -5.96 -0.58 -14.39
CA ASP A 106 -6.56 -1.38 -15.45
C ASP A 106 -7.80 -0.73 -16.07
N GLN A 107 -8.67 -0.10 -15.27
CA GLN A 107 -9.80 0.67 -15.78
C GLN A 107 -9.34 1.85 -16.64
N GLN A 108 -8.31 2.59 -16.21
CA GLN A 108 -7.71 3.68 -16.99
C GLN A 108 -7.10 3.19 -18.31
N ARG A 109 -6.49 2.00 -18.34
CA ARG A 109 -5.96 1.38 -19.56
C ARG A 109 -7.06 1.00 -20.56
N ARG A 110 -8.20 0.52 -20.08
CA ARG A 110 -9.34 0.10 -20.94
C ARG A 110 -10.16 1.28 -21.47
N ALA A 111 -10.12 2.42 -20.79
CA ALA A 111 -10.81 3.64 -21.19
C ALA A 111 -10.03 4.50 -22.21
N GLN A 112 -8.81 4.07 -22.56
CA GLN A 112 -7.95 4.68 -23.60
C GLN A 112 -8.06 3.89 -24.91
#